data_AF-A0A925BSE6-F1
#
_entry.id   AF-A0A925BSE6-F1
#
_cell.length_a   1.000
_cell.length_b   1.000
_cell.length_c   1.000
_cell.angle_alpha   90.00
_cell.angle_beta   90.00
_cell.angle_gamma   90.00
#
_symmetry.space_group_name_H-M   'P 1'
#
loop_
_entity.id
_entity.type
_entity.pdbx_description
1 polymer ?
#
loop_
_entity_poly.entity_id
_entity_poly.type
_entity_poly.pdbx_seq_one_letter_code
_entity_poly.pdbx_strand_id
1 'polypeptide(L)'
;MKLKVLQTTTFKQSTEDSARLSAQDKVNIEAGRVFEIHSWKLVGNNHLKIALVSEFLSNPPRNTWFVYLPHVQLINSQGQVTTATRRPSLPIALPTIGLPAAKRLNVPYRSQLDNAENPGGACNVTSFAMVMRYLQIRQKTNAVQFEDELYRYMEQNRLSRHDPEDLARMASAYGVRDDFTTQGRLSDIRKAIAEGRPCILHGYFTSFGHIIVIRGYDRTGFFVNDPYGEWTAYGYRKDLTGENLHYSDGLIQSKSSPEGVNFMWLHRLTKA
;
A
#
# COMPACT_ATOMS: atom_id res chain seq x y z
N MET A 1 13.33 -0.85 -3.25
CA MET A 1 13.13 -2.18 -3.85
C MET A 1 13.56 -2.15 -5.31
N LYS A 2 13.95 -3.28 -5.90
CA LYS A 2 14.32 -3.37 -7.32
C LYS A 2 13.45 -4.37 -8.07
N LEU A 3 13.24 -4.10 -9.36
CA LEU A 3 12.68 -5.05 -10.32
C LEU A 3 13.76 -5.41 -11.35
N LYS A 4 14.11 -6.68 -11.44
CA LYS A 4 15.01 -7.21 -12.46
C LYS A 4 14.22 -7.88 -13.56
N VAL A 5 14.51 -7.55 -14.81
CA VAL A 5 13.95 -8.21 -15.99
C VAL A 5 14.80 -9.44 -16.28
N LEU A 6 14.19 -10.63 -16.18
CA LEU A 6 14.86 -11.91 -16.41
C LEU A 6 14.82 -12.30 -17.89
N GLN A 7 13.74 -11.93 -18.58
CA GLN A 7 13.52 -12.19 -20.00
C GLN A 7 13.02 -10.91 -20.67
N THR A 8 13.50 -10.63 -21.88
CA THR A 8 13.05 -9.48 -22.69
C THR A 8 11.53 -9.49 -22.76
N THR A 9 10.90 -8.37 -22.37
CA THR A 9 9.47 -8.29 -22.15
C THR A 9 8.94 -6.91 -22.47
N THR A 10 7.63 -6.81 -22.70
CA THR A 10 6.96 -5.54 -22.97
C THR A 10 6.32 -5.01 -21.70
N PHE A 11 6.72 -3.82 -21.27
CA PHE A 11 6.02 -3.05 -20.25
C PHE A 11 4.85 -2.33 -20.93
N LYS A 12 3.67 -2.35 -20.30
CA LYS A 12 2.41 -1.91 -20.92
C LYS A 12 1.65 -0.90 -20.05
N GLN A 13 0.74 -0.13 -20.64
CA GLN A 13 -0.19 0.74 -19.90
C GLN A 13 -1.48 0.02 -19.46
N SER A 14 -1.66 -1.24 -19.83
CA SER A 14 -2.75 -2.11 -19.35
C SER A 14 -2.31 -3.58 -19.32
N THR A 15 -3.18 -4.47 -18.81
CA THR A 15 -2.98 -5.93 -18.83
C THR A 15 -3.38 -6.59 -20.15
N GLU A 16 -3.81 -5.82 -21.15
CA GLU A 16 -4.22 -6.33 -22.47
C GLU A 16 -3.03 -6.91 -23.26
N ASP A 17 -3.34 -7.64 -24.33
CA ASP A 17 -2.33 -8.13 -25.27
C ASP A 17 -1.56 -6.95 -25.90
N SER A 18 -0.23 -7.04 -25.95
CA SER A 18 0.63 -5.98 -26.49
C SER A 18 0.37 -5.70 -27.98
N ALA A 19 -0.21 -6.65 -28.73
CA ALA A 19 -0.63 -6.45 -30.10
C ALA A 19 -1.78 -5.45 -30.23
N ARG A 20 -2.61 -5.30 -29.19
CA ARG A 20 -3.77 -4.39 -29.16
C ARG A 20 -3.43 -2.99 -28.66
N LEU A 21 -2.22 -2.81 -28.11
CA LEU A 21 -1.77 -1.54 -27.55
C LEU A 21 -1.05 -0.69 -28.59
N SER A 22 -1.29 0.62 -28.51
CA SER A 22 -0.58 1.63 -29.28
C SER A 22 0.93 1.59 -28.97
N ALA A 23 1.76 2.12 -29.86
CA ALA A 23 3.21 2.20 -29.64
C ALA A 23 3.59 3.05 -28.42
N GLN A 24 2.74 4.03 -28.04
CA GLN A 24 2.98 4.89 -26.88
C GLN A 24 2.65 4.18 -25.56
N ASP A 25 1.74 3.21 -25.61
CA ASP A 25 1.25 2.46 -24.45
C ASP A 25 2.05 1.19 -24.16
N LYS A 26 3.14 0.96 -24.90
CA LYS A 26 4.03 -0.18 -24.70
C LYS A 26 5.48 0.19 -24.93
N VAL A 27 6.37 -0.44 -24.19
CA VAL A 27 7.82 -0.28 -24.35
C VAL A 27 8.51 -1.63 -24.19
N ASN A 28 9.38 -1.98 -25.12
CA ASN A 28 10.15 -3.21 -25.04
C ASN A 28 11.36 -3.01 -24.12
N ILE A 29 11.56 -3.94 -23.20
CA ILE A 29 12.61 -3.89 -22.19
C ILE A 29 13.44 -5.16 -22.27
N GLU A 30 14.74 -5.01 -22.46
CA GLU A 30 15.67 -6.12 -22.61
C GLU A 30 15.91 -6.87 -21.29
N ALA A 31 16.20 -8.17 -21.41
CA ALA A 31 16.65 -8.98 -20.29
C ALA A 31 17.90 -8.39 -19.62
N GLY A 32 18.00 -8.54 -18.30
CA GLY A 32 19.11 -8.02 -17.49
C GLY A 32 18.91 -6.60 -16.95
N ARG A 33 17.97 -5.82 -17.51
CA ARG A 33 17.62 -4.49 -17.00
C ARG A 33 17.15 -4.58 -15.54
N VAL A 34 17.62 -3.65 -14.70
CA VAL A 34 17.20 -3.52 -13.30
C VAL A 34 16.66 -2.11 -13.07
N PHE A 35 15.48 -2.01 -12.49
CA PHE A 35 14.82 -0.75 -12.17
C PHE A 35 14.67 -0.58 -10.66
N GLU A 36 14.82 0.64 -10.18
CA GLU A 36 14.34 1.01 -8.84
C GLU A 36 12.85 1.30 -8.90
N ILE A 37 12.09 0.64 -8.02
CA ILE A 37 10.64 0.78 -7.98
C ILE A 37 10.20 1.39 -6.65
N HIS A 38 9.31 2.37 -6.75
CA HIS A 38 8.68 3.04 -5.62
C HIS A 38 7.53 2.18 -5.07
N SER A 39 6.79 1.52 -5.94
CA SER A 39 5.71 0.62 -5.57
C SER A 39 5.51 -0.44 -6.63
N TRP A 40 4.95 -1.58 -6.22
CA TRP A 40 4.46 -2.61 -7.13
C TRP A 40 3.17 -3.17 -6.55
N LYS A 41 2.37 -3.78 -7.42
CA LYS A 41 1.13 -4.46 -7.05
C LYS A 41 0.90 -5.64 -7.96
N LEU A 42 0.59 -6.81 -7.42
CA LEU A 42 0.10 -7.93 -8.24
C LEU A 42 -1.28 -7.58 -8.78
N VAL A 43 -1.46 -7.72 -10.09
CA VAL A 43 -2.73 -7.51 -10.79
C VAL A 43 -3.09 -8.76 -11.59
N GLY A 44 -4.32 -8.80 -12.13
CA GLY A 44 -4.81 -9.95 -12.90
C GLY A 44 -3.90 -10.36 -14.07
N ASN A 45 -4.12 -11.58 -14.59
CA ASN A 45 -3.42 -12.13 -15.75
C ASN A 45 -1.89 -12.22 -15.58
N ASN A 46 -1.39 -12.56 -14.38
CA ASN A 46 0.04 -12.67 -14.08
C ASN A 46 0.84 -11.40 -14.41
N HIS A 47 0.31 -10.22 -14.09
CA HIS A 47 1.04 -8.97 -14.23
C HIS A 47 1.32 -8.33 -12.87
N LEU A 48 2.36 -7.51 -12.80
CA LEU A 48 2.56 -6.53 -11.75
C LEU A 48 2.29 -5.15 -12.32
N LYS A 49 1.57 -4.29 -11.61
CA LYS A 49 1.60 -2.85 -11.85
C LYS A 49 2.71 -2.25 -10.99
N ILE A 50 3.68 -1.58 -11.60
CA ILE A 50 4.85 -0.99 -10.92
C ILE A 50 4.87 0.52 -11.14
N ALA A 51 5.43 1.25 -10.17
CA ALA A 51 5.82 2.64 -10.32
C ALA A 51 7.34 2.76 -10.14
N LEU A 52 8.03 3.31 -11.14
CA LEU A 52 9.48 3.53 -11.13
C LEU A 52 9.83 4.75 -10.29
N VAL A 53 10.99 4.73 -9.61
CA VAL A 53 11.47 5.85 -8.77
C VAL A 53 12.02 6.99 -9.62
N SER A 54 13.03 6.69 -10.44
CA SER A 54 13.86 7.71 -11.11
C SER A 54 13.86 7.59 -12.63
N GLU A 55 12.99 6.77 -13.19
CA GLU A 55 12.94 6.49 -14.62
C GLU A 55 11.54 6.74 -15.19
N PHE A 56 11.53 7.36 -16.37
CA PHE A 56 10.35 7.52 -17.21
C PHE A 56 10.63 6.84 -18.55
N LEU A 57 9.72 5.97 -18.96
CA LEU A 57 9.83 5.20 -20.19
C LEU A 57 8.81 5.71 -21.20
N SER A 58 9.04 5.38 -22.48
CA SER A 58 8.20 5.77 -23.62
C SER A 58 8.13 7.29 -23.87
N ASN A 59 7.41 7.66 -24.92
CA ASN A 59 7.03 9.03 -25.25
C ASN A 59 5.51 9.05 -25.54
N PRO A 60 4.66 9.70 -24.73
CA PRO A 60 5.02 10.58 -23.60
C PRO A 60 5.67 9.82 -22.43
N PRO A 61 6.53 10.49 -21.63
CA PRO A 61 7.24 9.86 -20.52
C PRO A 61 6.28 9.38 -19.43
N ARG A 62 6.38 8.10 -19.06
CA ARG A 62 5.56 7.48 -18.01
C ARG A 62 6.42 6.66 -17.07
N ASN A 63 6.13 6.72 -15.77
CA ASN A 63 6.83 5.96 -14.74
C ASN A 63 6.03 4.76 -14.22
N THR A 64 4.76 4.61 -14.62
CA THR A 64 3.88 3.53 -14.14
C THR A 64 3.61 2.55 -15.26
N TRP A 65 3.80 1.26 -15.00
CA TRP A 65 3.74 0.22 -16.04
C TRP A 65 3.16 -1.10 -15.51
N PHE A 66 2.46 -1.83 -16.36
CA PHE A 66 2.10 -3.23 -16.18
C PHE A 66 3.19 -4.11 -16.79
N VAL A 67 3.72 -5.03 -16.00
CA VAL A 67 4.83 -5.90 -16.38
C VAL A 67 4.44 -7.36 -16.18
N TYR A 68 4.79 -8.23 -17.12
CA TYR A 68 4.43 -9.64 -17.03
C TYR A 68 5.28 -10.34 -15.98
N LEU A 69 4.63 -10.80 -14.90
CA LEU A 69 5.26 -11.34 -13.70
C LEU A 69 6.28 -12.46 -14.00
N PRO A 70 5.99 -13.45 -14.87
CA PRO A 70 6.94 -14.52 -15.15
C PRO A 70 8.27 -14.07 -15.77
N HIS A 71 8.34 -12.87 -16.37
CA HIS A 71 9.56 -12.35 -17.00
C HIS A 71 10.39 -11.46 -16.07
N VAL A 72 9.92 -11.22 -14.84
CA VAL A 72 10.55 -10.27 -13.93
C VAL A 72 10.70 -10.87 -12.53
N GLN A 73 11.58 -10.26 -11.75
CA GLN A 73 11.85 -10.64 -10.38
C GLN A 73 11.90 -9.40 -9.50
N LEU A 74 11.19 -9.44 -8.38
CA LEU A 74 11.28 -8.43 -7.35
C LEU A 74 12.41 -8.79 -6.39
N ILE A 75 13.20 -7.78 -6.03
CA ILE A 75 14.34 -7.91 -5.13
C ILE A 75 14.14 -6.88 -4.03
N ASN A 76 13.96 -7.36 -2.79
CA ASN A 76 13.81 -6.48 -1.63
C ASN A 76 15.11 -5.72 -1.32
N SER A 77 15.07 -4.81 -0.35
CA SER A 77 16.26 -4.01 0.01
C SER A 77 17.43 -4.85 0.53
N GLN A 78 17.17 -6.07 0.99
CA GLN A 78 18.19 -7.02 1.46
C GLN A 78 18.81 -7.85 0.33
N GLY A 79 18.43 -7.60 -0.93
CA GLY A 79 18.92 -8.37 -2.08
C GLY A 79 18.26 -9.74 -2.22
N GLN A 80 17.23 -10.04 -1.42
CA GLN A 80 16.50 -11.29 -1.50
C GLN A 80 15.40 -11.19 -2.54
N VAL A 81 15.16 -12.31 -3.22
CA VAL A 81 14.06 -12.44 -4.18
C VAL A 81 12.75 -12.44 -3.43
N THR A 82 11.90 -11.45 -3.67
CA THR A 82 10.53 -11.41 -3.16
C THR A 82 9.63 -12.11 -4.16
N THR A 83 8.92 -13.13 -3.70
CA THR A 83 7.94 -13.81 -4.54
C THR A 83 6.62 -13.06 -4.45
N ALA A 84 6.15 -12.48 -5.56
CA ALA A 84 4.78 -12.01 -5.68
C ALA A 84 3.82 -13.22 -5.72
N THR A 85 3.71 -13.94 -4.61
CA THR A 85 2.82 -15.09 -4.51
C THR A 85 1.37 -14.60 -4.41
N ARG A 86 0.49 -15.18 -5.22
CA ARG A 86 -0.90 -15.37 -4.80
C ARG A 86 -0.83 -16.27 -3.56
N ARG A 87 -0.85 -15.71 -2.35
CA ARG A 87 -1.32 -16.50 -1.22
C ARG A 87 -2.75 -16.91 -1.57
N PRO A 88 -3.09 -18.21 -1.60
CA PRO A 88 -4.47 -18.61 -1.74
C PRO A 88 -5.25 -17.88 -0.63
N SER A 89 -6.16 -16.97 -1.00
CA SER A 89 -7.20 -16.61 -0.06
C SER A 89 -7.92 -17.92 0.22
N LEU A 90 -7.77 -18.47 1.43
CA LEU A 90 -8.64 -19.55 1.86
C LEU A 90 -10.07 -19.08 1.58
N PRO A 91 -10.92 -19.91 0.94
CA PRO A 91 -12.33 -19.58 0.83
C PRO A 91 -12.89 -19.65 2.26
N ILE A 92 -12.82 -18.52 2.95
CA ILE A 92 -13.66 -18.31 4.12
C ILE A 92 -15.05 -18.14 3.52
N ALA A 93 -15.83 -19.22 3.55
CA ALA A 93 -17.28 -19.11 3.51
C ALA A 93 -17.62 -18.08 4.59
N LEU A 94 -18.08 -16.89 4.18
CA LEU A 94 -18.53 -15.87 5.12
C LEU A 94 -19.72 -16.47 5.88
N PRO A 95 -19.64 -16.64 7.21
CA PRO A 95 -20.86 -16.44 7.98
C PRO A 95 -21.13 -14.93 7.85
N THR A 96 -22.13 -14.55 7.07
CA THR A 96 -22.78 -13.23 7.10
C THR A 96 -23.52 -13.03 8.43
N ILE A 97 -22.89 -13.38 9.56
CA ILE A 97 -23.44 -13.20 10.90
C ILE A 97 -23.00 -11.82 11.39
N GLY A 98 -23.93 -10.87 11.33
CA GLY A 98 -24.11 -9.83 12.36
C GLY A 98 -22.96 -8.85 12.64
N LEU A 99 -22.20 -8.39 11.64
CA LEU A 99 -21.33 -7.23 11.87
C LEU A 99 -22.19 -6.00 12.25
N PRO A 100 -21.76 -5.16 13.21
CA PRO A 100 -22.45 -3.91 13.53
C PRO A 100 -22.67 -3.05 12.27
N ALA A 101 -23.74 -2.27 12.22
CA ALA A 101 -24.00 -1.39 11.07
C ALA A 101 -22.93 -0.30 10.89
N ALA A 102 -22.25 0.07 11.97
CA ALA A 102 -21.10 0.96 11.97
C ALA A 102 -20.18 0.62 13.16
N LYS A 103 -18.89 0.89 12.99
CA LYS A 103 -17.89 0.79 14.05
C LYS A 103 -16.83 1.86 13.82
N ARG A 104 -16.39 2.50 14.89
CA ARG A 104 -15.26 3.44 14.88
C ARG A 104 -14.30 3.07 15.99
N LEU A 105 -13.01 3.03 15.66
CA LEU A 105 -11.89 2.85 16.57
C LEU A 105 -11.29 4.23 16.85
N ASN A 106 -10.84 4.46 18.08
CA ASN A 106 -10.21 5.72 18.45
C ASN A 106 -8.73 5.75 18.05
N VAL A 107 -8.45 5.54 16.76
CA VAL A 107 -7.08 5.63 16.24
C VAL A 107 -6.70 7.11 16.18
N PRO A 108 -5.61 7.54 16.85
CA PRO A 108 -5.17 8.93 16.82
C PRO A 108 -4.67 9.32 15.42
N TYR A 109 -4.80 10.60 15.10
CA TYR A 109 -4.30 11.15 13.84
C TYR A 109 -2.87 11.69 13.96
N ARG A 110 -2.11 11.52 12.87
CA ARG A 110 -0.83 12.17 12.59
C ARG A 110 -0.78 12.53 11.12
N SER A 111 -0.27 13.73 10.82
CA SER A 111 0.08 14.10 9.45
C SER A 111 1.47 13.55 9.16
N GLN A 112 1.77 13.26 7.90
CA GLN A 112 3.16 13.05 7.50
C GLN A 112 3.87 14.38 7.17
N LEU A 113 3.11 15.46 6.98
CA LEU A 113 3.63 16.70 6.42
C LEU A 113 4.51 17.48 7.41
N ASP A 114 4.39 17.17 8.69
CA ASP A 114 5.18 17.72 9.80
C ASP A 114 6.26 16.75 10.30
N ASN A 115 6.44 15.59 9.63
CA ASN A 115 7.55 14.70 9.92
C ASN A 115 8.88 15.40 9.66
N ALA A 116 9.86 15.17 10.54
CA ALA A 116 11.23 15.57 10.26
C ALA A 116 11.82 14.73 9.13
N GLU A 117 11.47 13.44 9.08
CA GLU A 117 11.96 12.50 8.07
C GLU A 117 10.98 12.37 6.89
N ASN A 118 11.39 12.89 5.72
CA ASN A 118 10.71 12.71 4.44
C ASN A 118 9.19 13.01 4.45
N PRO A 119 8.78 14.27 4.76
CA PRO A 119 7.36 14.62 4.89
C PRO A 119 6.54 14.41 3.62
N GLY A 120 7.18 14.47 2.44
CA GLY A 120 6.54 14.18 1.16
C GLY A 120 6.30 12.69 0.88
N GLY A 121 7.00 11.79 1.58
CA GLY A 121 7.04 10.37 1.26
C GLY A 121 6.71 9.42 2.40
N ALA A 122 6.63 9.86 3.66
CA ALA A 122 6.55 9.01 4.85
C ALA A 122 5.14 8.48 5.23
N CYS A 123 4.20 8.40 4.28
CA CYS A 123 2.83 7.91 4.54
C CYS A 123 2.79 6.54 5.24
N ASN A 124 3.74 5.67 4.93
CA ASN A 124 3.86 4.34 5.49
C ASN A 124 4.11 4.32 7.00
N VAL A 125 5.26 4.81 7.43
CA VAL A 125 5.64 4.84 8.85
C VAL A 125 4.70 5.73 9.67
N THR A 126 4.14 6.78 9.07
CA THR A 126 3.11 7.62 9.71
C THR A 126 1.82 6.84 9.97
N SER A 127 1.35 6.06 8.98
CA SER A 127 0.19 5.18 9.14
C SER A 127 0.42 4.10 10.20
N PHE A 128 1.61 3.49 10.22
CA PHE A 128 1.98 2.52 11.26
C PHE A 128 2.06 3.17 12.63
N ALA A 129 2.64 4.37 12.77
CA ALA A 129 2.72 5.09 14.03
C ALA A 129 1.32 5.37 14.63
N MET A 130 0.36 5.83 13.81
CA MET A 130 -1.04 6.03 14.23
C MET A 130 -1.65 4.74 14.82
N VAL A 131 -1.51 3.62 14.10
CA VAL A 131 -2.03 2.32 14.55
C VAL A 131 -1.30 1.82 15.79
N MET A 132 0.02 1.94 15.85
CA MET A 132 0.81 1.54 17.00
C MET A 132 0.43 2.31 18.26
N ARG A 133 0.14 3.61 18.15
CA ARG A 133 -0.37 4.41 19.28
C ARG A 133 -1.74 3.92 19.75
N TYR A 134 -2.64 3.58 18.83
CA TYR A 134 -3.92 2.94 19.18
C TYR A 134 -3.72 1.61 19.93
N LEU A 135 -2.75 0.81 19.51
CA LEU A 135 -2.38 -0.45 20.17
C LEU A 135 -1.56 -0.25 21.47
N GLN A 136 -1.40 1.00 21.91
CA GLN A 136 -0.63 1.39 23.10
C GLN A 136 0.85 0.97 23.04
N ILE A 137 1.40 0.87 21.84
CA ILE A 137 2.83 0.68 21.63
C ILE A 137 3.51 2.03 21.83
N ARG A 138 4.57 2.01 22.64
CA ARG A 138 5.35 3.19 22.97
C ARG A 138 6.54 3.30 22.04
N GLN A 139 6.83 4.54 21.67
CA GLN A 139 8.09 4.95 21.09
C GLN A 139 9.26 4.54 22.00
N LYS A 140 10.40 4.14 21.43
CA LYS A 140 11.56 3.60 22.16
C LYS A 140 12.72 4.58 22.27
N THR A 141 12.71 5.66 21.50
CA THR A 141 13.77 6.67 21.43
C THR A 141 13.26 8.05 21.84
N ASN A 142 14.16 9.04 21.82
CA ASN A 142 13.89 10.45 22.06
C ASN A 142 13.51 11.23 20.79
N ALA A 143 13.19 10.56 19.67
CA ALA A 143 12.69 11.27 18.48
C ALA A 143 11.45 12.11 18.84
N VAL A 144 11.26 13.23 18.15
CA VAL A 144 10.12 14.13 18.44
C VAL A 144 8.80 13.43 18.13
N GLN A 145 8.76 12.70 17.01
CA GLN A 145 7.59 11.95 16.57
C GLN A 145 7.91 10.47 16.42
N PHE A 146 6.89 9.62 16.53
CA PHE A 146 7.08 8.17 16.52
C PHE A 146 7.38 7.66 15.11
N GLU A 147 6.72 8.24 14.12
CA GLU A 147 6.93 8.03 12.69
C GLU A 147 8.35 8.36 12.23
N ASP A 148 9.01 9.37 12.80
CA ASP A 148 10.43 9.66 12.55
C ASP A 148 11.34 8.56 13.13
N GLU A 149 11.02 8.04 14.31
CA GLU A 149 11.72 6.87 14.86
C GLU A 149 11.54 5.65 13.96
N LEU A 150 10.31 5.36 13.53
CA LEU A 150 10.04 4.24 12.64
C LEU A 150 10.77 4.41 11.29
N TYR A 151 10.84 5.62 10.76
CA TYR A 151 11.62 5.92 9.55
C TYR A 151 13.09 5.57 9.74
N ARG A 152 13.71 6.09 10.81
CA ARG A 152 15.12 5.82 11.12
C ARG A 152 15.38 4.34 11.40
N TYR A 153 14.45 3.66 12.07
CA TYR A 153 14.53 2.22 12.29
C TYR A 153 14.61 1.46 10.96
N MET A 154 13.76 1.82 9.99
CA MET A 154 13.78 1.19 8.67
C MET A 154 15.13 1.41 7.97
N GLU A 155 15.64 2.63 7.93
CA GLU A 155 16.93 2.96 7.30
C GLU A 155 18.12 2.24 7.98
N GLN A 156 18.19 2.29 9.31
CA GLN A 156 19.26 1.66 10.10
C GLN A 156 19.30 0.13 9.91
N ASN A 157 18.14 -0.49 9.73
CA ASN A 157 18.02 -1.93 9.49
C ASN A 157 18.00 -2.31 8.00
N ARG A 158 18.27 -1.35 7.10
CA ARG A 158 18.27 -1.55 5.64
C ARG A 158 16.95 -2.12 5.11
N LEU A 159 15.84 -1.72 5.72
CA LEU A 159 14.49 -2.12 5.36
C LEU A 159 13.88 -1.08 4.42
N SER A 160 13.11 -1.54 3.43
CA SER A 160 12.43 -0.66 2.49
C SER A 160 11.03 -0.32 3.00
N ARG A 161 10.78 0.95 3.32
CA ARG A 161 9.44 1.49 3.63
C ARG A 161 8.42 1.36 2.48
N HIS A 162 8.89 1.03 1.28
CA HIS A 162 8.10 0.73 0.09
C HIS A 162 7.77 -0.78 -0.08
N ASP A 163 8.33 -1.63 0.79
CA ASP A 163 8.12 -3.07 0.79
C ASP A 163 7.15 -3.44 1.94
N PRO A 164 5.99 -4.06 1.65
CA PRO A 164 5.02 -4.40 2.68
C PRO A 164 5.51 -5.49 3.66
N GLU A 165 6.41 -6.38 3.25
CA GLU A 165 7.01 -7.39 4.13
C GLU A 165 8.02 -6.74 5.08
N ASP A 166 8.81 -5.78 4.61
CA ASP A 166 9.72 -5.02 5.47
C ASP A 166 8.95 -4.13 6.47
N LEU A 167 7.82 -3.57 6.07
CA LEU A 167 6.91 -2.89 7.00
C LEU A 167 6.37 -3.85 8.07
N ALA A 168 5.99 -5.07 7.69
CA ALA A 168 5.57 -6.11 8.64
C ALA A 168 6.70 -6.53 9.60
N ARG A 169 7.95 -6.57 9.12
CA ARG A 169 9.14 -6.83 9.95
C ARG A 169 9.34 -5.73 10.99
N MET A 170 9.22 -4.46 10.58
CA MET A 170 9.25 -3.34 11.51
C MET A 170 8.10 -3.43 12.53
N ALA A 171 6.88 -3.72 12.10
CA ALA A 171 5.75 -3.89 13.01
C ALA A 171 6.02 -4.97 14.08
N SER A 172 6.56 -6.12 13.66
CA SER A 172 6.94 -7.23 14.54
C SER A 172 8.00 -6.82 15.57
N ALA A 173 9.01 -6.03 15.16
CA ALA A 173 10.04 -5.51 16.07
C ALA A 173 9.48 -4.58 17.18
N TYR A 174 8.27 -4.07 16.99
CA TYR A 174 7.54 -3.24 17.95
C TYR A 174 6.41 -4.00 18.67
N GLY A 175 6.32 -5.32 18.51
CA GLY A 175 5.30 -6.14 19.17
C GLY A 175 3.92 -6.02 18.53
N VAL A 176 3.86 -5.72 17.23
CA VAL A 176 2.62 -5.69 16.44
C VAL A 176 2.61 -6.84 15.45
N ARG A 177 1.52 -7.59 15.44
CA ARG A 177 1.26 -8.63 14.44
C ARG A 177 0.62 -7.99 13.21
N ASP A 178 1.26 -8.18 12.06
CA ASP A 178 0.77 -7.71 10.76
C ASP A 178 0.27 -8.88 9.90
N ASP A 179 -1.05 -9.00 9.80
CA ASP A 179 -1.73 -9.93 8.90
C ASP A 179 -1.92 -9.24 7.53
N PHE A 180 -0.82 -9.17 6.78
CA PHE A 180 -0.77 -8.60 5.44
C PHE A 180 -1.33 -9.57 4.39
N THR A 181 -2.18 -9.04 3.50
CA THR A 181 -2.65 -9.75 2.30
C THR A 181 -2.64 -8.82 1.09
N THR A 182 -2.39 -9.40 -0.09
CA THR A 182 -2.53 -8.74 -1.39
C THR A 182 -3.89 -8.98 -2.04
N GLN A 183 -4.76 -9.78 -1.40
CA GLN A 183 -6.08 -10.19 -1.89
C GLN A 183 -7.21 -9.81 -0.94
N GLY A 184 -7.08 -8.65 -0.29
CA GLY A 184 -8.11 -8.12 0.61
C GLY A 184 -9.37 -7.66 -0.14
N ARG A 185 -10.48 -7.64 0.58
CA ARG A 185 -11.80 -7.15 0.16
C ARG A 185 -12.32 -6.10 1.15
N LEU A 186 -13.30 -5.30 0.73
CA LEU A 186 -14.01 -4.38 1.65
C LEU A 186 -14.59 -5.10 2.88
N SER A 187 -15.10 -6.33 2.70
CA SER A 187 -15.61 -7.16 3.79
C SER A 187 -14.54 -7.52 4.82
N ASP A 188 -13.29 -7.72 4.40
CA ASP A 188 -12.19 -8.07 5.30
C ASP A 188 -11.82 -6.89 6.19
N ILE A 189 -11.90 -5.67 5.63
CA ILE A 189 -11.69 -4.42 6.37
C ILE A 189 -12.78 -4.27 7.44
N ARG A 190 -14.05 -4.43 7.04
CA ARG A 190 -15.20 -4.33 7.96
C ARG A 190 -15.10 -5.35 9.11
N LYS A 191 -14.75 -6.59 8.80
CA LYS A 191 -14.52 -7.65 9.80
C LYS A 191 -13.40 -7.28 10.76
N ALA A 192 -12.23 -6.90 10.25
CA ALA A 192 -11.08 -6.53 11.07
C ALA A 192 -11.40 -5.36 12.02
N ILE A 193 -12.06 -4.31 11.50
CA ILE A 193 -12.47 -3.16 12.30
C ILE A 193 -13.50 -3.54 13.37
N ALA A 194 -14.45 -4.43 13.05
CA ALA A 194 -15.41 -4.93 14.03
C ALA A 194 -14.72 -5.70 15.18
N GLU A 195 -13.63 -6.42 14.88
CA GLU A 195 -12.76 -7.10 15.83
C GLU A 195 -11.80 -6.15 16.59
N GLY A 196 -11.88 -4.83 16.35
CA GLY A 196 -11.01 -3.85 17.00
C GLY A 196 -9.62 -3.71 16.38
N ARG A 197 -9.43 -4.26 15.17
CA ARG A 197 -8.16 -4.29 14.44
C ARG A 197 -8.16 -3.18 13.38
N PRO A 198 -7.43 -2.06 13.59
CA PRO A 198 -7.30 -1.04 12.56
C PRO A 198 -6.55 -1.58 11.35
N CYS A 199 -6.84 -1.03 10.18
CA CYS A 199 -6.28 -1.48 8.93
C CYS A 199 -5.43 -0.39 8.28
N ILE A 200 -4.36 -0.77 7.60
CA ILE A 200 -3.63 0.12 6.70
C ILE A 200 -3.85 -0.39 5.27
N LEU A 201 -4.31 0.50 4.40
CA LEU A 201 -4.72 0.17 3.05
C LEU A 201 -3.85 0.92 2.04
N HIS A 202 -3.29 0.19 1.07
CA HIS A 202 -2.58 0.79 -0.05
C HIS A 202 -3.56 1.14 -1.18
N GLY A 203 -3.25 2.20 -1.92
CA GLY A 203 -4.03 2.58 -3.10
C GLY A 203 -3.35 3.59 -4.00
N TYR A 204 -3.96 3.83 -5.16
CA TYR A 204 -3.55 4.77 -6.19
C TYR A 204 -4.15 6.17 -5.96
N PHE A 205 -4.05 6.68 -4.73
CA PHE A 205 -4.52 8.04 -4.41
C PHE A 205 -3.61 9.11 -5.04
N THR A 206 -2.34 8.77 -5.29
CA THR A 206 -1.36 9.55 -6.05
C THR A 206 -0.82 8.72 -7.22
N SER A 207 -0.02 9.33 -8.10
CA SER A 207 0.66 8.64 -9.22
C SER A 207 1.67 7.58 -8.75
N PHE A 208 2.24 7.73 -7.55
CA PHE A 208 3.24 6.81 -7.00
C PHE A 208 2.64 5.73 -6.08
N GLY A 209 1.37 5.90 -5.71
CA GLY A 209 0.71 5.15 -4.65
C GLY A 209 0.76 5.89 -3.32
N HIS A 210 -0.17 5.55 -2.45
CA HIS A 210 -0.31 6.12 -1.10
C HIS A 210 -0.98 5.10 -0.19
N ILE A 211 -0.73 5.21 1.10
CA ILE A 211 -1.38 4.32 2.08
C ILE A 211 -2.04 5.15 3.18
N ILE A 212 -3.22 4.68 3.60
CA ILE A 212 -4.07 5.36 4.58
C ILE A 212 -4.46 4.39 5.70
N VAL A 213 -4.83 4.94 6.85
CA VAL A 213 -5.37 4.15 7.97
C VAL A 213 -6.89 4.13 7.88
N ILE A 214 -7.48 2.94 7.89
CA ILE A 214 -8.92 2.77 8.10
C ILE A 214 -9.15 2.54 9.58
N ARG A 215 -9.94 3.43 10.19
CA ARG A 215 -10.26 3.44 11.62
C ARG A 215 -11.72 3.12 11.90
N GLY A 216 -12.55 2.95 10.88
CA GLY A 216 -13.97 2.69 11.06
C GLY A 216 -14.69 2.37 9.76
N TYR A 217 -15.95 2.00 9.88
CA TYR A 217 -16.88 1.89 8.76
C TYR A 217 -18.31 2.24 9.17
N ASP A 218 -19.13 2.53 8.17
CA ASP A 218 -20.59 2.53 8.23
C ASP A 218 -21.17 1.83 6.99
N ARG A 219 -22.48 1.91 6.76
CA ARG A 219 -23.15 1.25 5.63
C ARG A 219 -22.69 1.71 4.24
N THR A 220 -22.03 2.86 4.14
CA THR A 220 -21.74 3.56 2.88
C THR A 220 -20.24 3.70 2.58
N GLY A 221 -19.39 3.48 3.59
CA GLY A 221 -17.95 3.56 3.42
C GLY A 221 -17.17 3.40 4.71
N PHE A 222 -16.01 4.04 4.73
CA PHE A 222 -14.98 3.90 5.76
C PHE A 222 -14.59 5.24 6.35
N PHE A 223 -14.38 5.24 7.67
CA PHE A 223 -13.73 6.35 8.37
C PHE A 223 -12.22 6.14 8.27
N VAL A 224 -11.49 7.16 7.81
CA VAL A 224 -10.06 7.07 7.51
C VAL A 224 -9.27 8.18 8.21
N ASN A 225 -8.03 7.86 8.55
CA ASN A 225 -6.99 8.85 8.81
C ASN A 225 -6.02 8.80 7.63
N ASP A 226 -5.99 9.86 6.83
CA ASP A 226 -5.10 10.00 5.68
C ASP A 226 -3.90 10.90 6.07
N PRO A 227 -2.67 10.37 6.14
CA PRO A 227 -1.54 11.16 6.62
C PRO A 227 -1.21 12.36 5.71
N TYR A 228 -1.68 12.39 4.46
CA TYR A 228 -1.31 13.42 3.46
C TYR A 228 -2.36 14.52 3.26
N GLY A 229 -3.41 14.54 4.09
CA GLY A 229 -4.54 15.47 3.98
C GLY A 229 -5.75 14.82 3.30
N GLU A 230 -6.70 15.64 2.86
CA GLU A 230 -7.94 15.13 2.25
C GLU A 230 -7.76 14.83 0.77
N TRP A 231 -8.16 13.63 0.33
CA TRP A 231 -8.20 13.28 -1.07
C TRP A 231 -9.51 13.75 -1.72
N THR A 232 -9.39 14.40 -2.88
CA THR A 232 -10.53 14.79 -3.72
C THR A 232 -10.35 14.29 -5.15
N ALA A 233 -11.41 14.36 -5.97
CA ALA A 233 -11.34 14.04 -7.40
C ALA A 233 -10.29 14.88 -8.16
N TYR A 234 -9.91 16.04 -7.64
CA TYR A 234 -8.90 16.94 -8.21
C TYR A 234 -7.50 16.77 -7.60
N GLY A 235 -7.34 15.81 -6.67
CA GLY A 235 -6.10 15.57 -5.94
C GLY A 235 -6.19 15.94 -4.46
N TYR A 236 -5.03 15.95 -3.81
CA TYR A 236 -4.93 16.15 -2.36
C TYR A 236 -5.02 17.63 -1.95
N ARG A 237 -5.85 17.90 -0.94
CA ARG A 237 -5.92 19.14 -0.18
C ARG A 237 -5.12 18.97 1.11
N LYS A 238 -3.88 19.45 1.08
CA LYS A 238 -2.91 19.36 2.18
C LYS A 238 -3.09 20.45 3.23
N ASP A 239 -3.87 21.47 2.89
CA ASP A 239 -4.32 22.53 3.79
C ASP A 239 -5.48 22.08 4.69
N LEU A 240 -6.10 20.94 4.38
CA LEU A 240 -7.16 20.31 5.17
C LEU A 240 -6.60 19.13 5.97
N THR A 241 -7.21 18.87 7.13
CA THR A 241 -6.85 17.72 7.95
C THR A 241 -7.22 16.42 7.24
N GLY A 242 -6.36 15.41 7.38
CA GLY A 242 -6.67 14.04 6.97
C GLY A 242 -7.34 13.22 8.07
N GLU A 243 -7.70 13.82 9.20
CA GLU A 243 -8.29 13.14 10.34
C GLU A 243 -9.76 12.78 10.11
N ASN A 244 -10.12 11.53 10.37
CA ASN A 244 -11.49 11.04 10.44
C ASN A 244 -12.38 11.41 9.23
N LEU A 245 -11.78 11.40 8.04
CA LEU A 245 -12.49 11.59 6.78
C LEU A 245 -13.41 10.39 6.49
N HIS A 246 -14.43 10.61 5.66
CA HIS A 246 -15.31 9.53 5.19
C HIS A 246 -15.09 9.28 3.71
N TYR A 247 -14.58 8.10 3.38
CA TYR A 247 -14.40 7.66 2.00
C TYR A 247 -15.40 6.55 1.69
N SER A 248 -16.19 6.74 0.63
CA SER A 248 -17.21 5.78 0.19
C SER A 248 -16.61 4.43 -0.20
N ASP A 249 -17.42 3.37 -0.15
CA ASP A 249 -17.03 2.04 -0.64
C ASP A 249 -16.50 2.11 -2.09
N GLY A 250 -17.17 2.87 -2.95
CA GLY A 250 -16.77 3.06 -4.35
C GLY A 250 -15.42 3.78 -4.50
N LEU A 251 -15.15 4.79 -3.67
CA LEU A 251 -13.86 5.46 -3.68
C LEU A 251 -12.73 4.51 -3.25
N ILE A 252 -12.89 3.83 -2.11
CA ILE A 252 -11.91 2.86 -1.61
C ILE A 252 -11.68 1.74 -2.64
N GLN A 253 -12.76 1.20 -3.22
CA GLN A 253 -12.68 0.16 -4.24
C GLN A 253 -11.91 0.65 -5.47
N SER A 254 -12.26 1.81 -6.02
CA SER A 254 -11.62 2.34 -7.24
C SER A 254 -10.14 2.70 -7.04
N LYS A 255 -9.74 3.16 -5.85
CA LYS A 255 -8.34 3.56 -5.59
C LYS A 255 -7.47 2.41 -5.13
N SER A 256 -8.01 1.48 -4.35
CA SER A 256 -7.21 0.40 -3.77
C SER A 256 -7.30 -0.91 -4.52
N SER A 257 -8.34 -1.12 -5.33
CA SER A 257 -8.54 -2.34 -6.11
C SER A 257 -9.32 -2.08 -7.41
N PRO A 258 -8.83 -1.19 -8.30
CA PRO A 258 -9.48 -0.92 -9.59
C PRO A 258 -9.54 -2.17 -10.49
N GLU A 259 -8.72 -3.18 -10.21
CA GLU A 259 -8.60 -4.40 -11.02
C GLU A 259 -9.68 -5.45 -10.72
N GLY A 260 -10.45 -5.28 -9.64
CA GLY A 260 -11.50 -6.23 -9.24
C GLY A 260 -11.76 -6.23 -7.74
N VAL A 261 -12.69 -7.07 -7.27
CA VAL A 261 -13.22 -6.99 -5.89
C VAL A 261 -12.26 -7.47 -4.79
N ASN A 262 -11.15 -8.14 -5.12
CA ASN A 262 -10.31 -8.86 -4.17
C ASN A 262 -8.80 -8.70 -4.41
N PHE A 263 -8.35 -7.48 -4.71
CA PHE A 263 -6.93 -7.17 -4.92
C PHE A 263 -6.44 -6.05 -4.00
N MET A 264 -7.06 -5.88 -2.81
CA MET A 264 -6.59 -4.87 -1.86
C MET A 264 -5.35 -5.33 -1.12
N TRP A 265 -4.35 -4.46 -1.10
CA TRP A 265 -3.15 -4.62 -0.29
C TRP A 265 -3.43 -4.05 1.09
N LEU A 266 -3.64 -4.97 2.03
CA LEU A 266 -4.30 -4.69 3.29
C LEU A 266 -3.48 -5.26 4.44
N HIS A 267 -3.09 -4.39 5.36
CA HIS A 267 -2.53 -4.75 6.65
C HIS A 267 -3.66 -4.76 7.69
N ARG A 268 -3.82 -5.85 8.45
CA ARG A 268 -4.78 -5.95 9.57
C ARG A 268 -4.02 -6.13 10.88
N LEU A 269 -3.86 -5.04 11.61
CA LEU A 269 -2.87 -4.97 12.68
C LEU A 269 -3.49 -5.29 14.04
N THR A 270 -2.77 -6.08 14.84
CA THR A 270 -3.12 -6.35 16.25
C THR A 270 -1.89 -6.25 17.12
N LYS A 271 -2.09 -6.05 18.43
CA LYS A 271 -1.02 -6.28 19.39
C LYS A 271 -0.63 -7.77 19.37
N ALA A 272 0.67 -8.07 19.46
CA ALA A 272 1.19 -9.44 19.41
C ALA A 272 0.76 -10.28 20.61
#